data_AF-A0ABD1TSQ5-F1
#
_entry.id   AF-A0ABD1TSQ5-F1
#
_cell.length_a   1.000
_cell.length_b   1.000
_cell.length_c   1.000
_cell.angle_alpha   90.00
_cell.angle_beta   90.00
_cell.angle_gamma   90.00
#
_symmetry.space_group_name_H-M   'P 1'
#
loop_
_entity.id
_entity.type
_entity.pdbx_description
1 polymer ?
#
loop_
_entity_poly.entity_id
_entity_poly.type
_entity_poly.pdbx_seq_one_letter_code
_entity_poly.pdbx_strand_id
1 'polypeptide(L)'
;MISSFGGKESLGPDDIFPTLSNIRRTLAGEWPPEKLVHVVEKLQCRAQGENGVAIRVSGSFIVGNQFLICGDGVQVEGLPHFRDLSVDIPSKRVGTFQEQFIVEPGNIIGRYFITRQELYIVQ
;
A
#
# COMPACT_ATOMS: atom_id res chain seq x y z
N MET A 1 1.78 5.05 -16.44
CA MET A 1 1.92 4.91 -14.98
C MET A 1 3.35 5.20 -14.60
N ILE A 2 3.56 6.05 -13.62
CA ILE A 2 4.88 6.36 -13.05
C ILE A 2 4.86 5.92 -11.58
N SER A 3 5.87 5.17 -11.15
CA SER A 3 6.06 4.84 -9.73
C SER A 3 7.35 5.47 -9.24
N SER A 4 7.33 6.08 -8.06
CA SER A 4 8.51 6.65 -7.41
C SER A 4 8.76 5.98 -6.06
N PHE A 5 10.00 5.54 -5.84
CA PHE A 5 10.47 5.02 -4.56
C PHE A 5 11.93 5.44 -4.32
N GLY A 6 12.22 6.00 -3.15
CA GLY A 6 13.58 6.41 -2.78
C GLY A 6 14.22 7.42 -3.75
N GLY A 7 13.40 8.27 -4.39
CA GLY A 7 13.83 9.23 -5.41
C GLY A 7 14.09 8.65 -6.80
N LYS A 8 13.90 7.33 -7.00
CA LYS A 8 13.99 6.68 -8.30
C LYS A 8 12.61 6.52 -8.91
N GLU A 9 12.49 6.82 -10.19
CA GLU A 9 11.26 6.64 -10.95
C GLU A 9 11.32 5.37 -11.82
N SER A 10 10.20 4.68 -11.94
CA SER A 10 9.98 3.53 -12.81
C SER A 10 8.80 3.81 -13.72
N LEU A 11 8.97 3.57 -15.02
CA LEU A 11 8.01 3.95 -16.06
C LEU A 11 7.35 2.72 -16.66
N GLY A 12 6.03 2.60 -16.47
CA GLY A 12 5.27 1.50 -17.03
C GLY A 12 5.49 0.14 -16.34
N PRO A 13 4.70 -0.89 -16.72
CA PRO A 13 4.63 -2.14 -15.98
C PRO A 13 5.96 -2.91 -15.91
N ASP A 14 6.74 -2.88 -17.00
CA ASP A 14 7.99 -3.64 -17.12
C ASP A 14 9.08 -3.15 -16.16
N ASP A 15 9.09 -1.86 -15.83
CA ASP A 15 9.99 -1.28 -14.84
C ASP A 15 9.40 -1.35 -13.42
N ILE A 16 8.08 -1.13 -13.30
CA ILE A 16 7.41 -1.05 -12.00
C ILE A 16 7.37 -2.41 -11.31
N PHE A 17 7.04 -3.47 -12.04
CA PHE A 17 6.92 -4.82 -11.47
C PHE A 17 8.22 -5.31 -10.81
N PRO A 18 9.40 -5.28 -11.47
CA PRO A 18 10.65 -5.70 -10.83
C PRO A 18 11.03 -4.77 -9.66
N THR A 19 10.80 -3.46 -9.76
CA THR A 19 11.06 -2.51 -8.67
C THR A 19 10.25 -2.86 -7.41
N LEU A 20 8.92 -3.04 -7.55
CA LEU A 20 8.06 -3.44 -6.43
C LEU A 20 8.41 -4.84 -5.90
N SER A 21 8.77 -5.77 -6.79
CA SER A 21 9.22 -7.11 -6.40
C SER A 21 10.50 -7.09 -5.57
N ASN A 22 11.44 -6.18 -5.92
CA ASN A 22 12.68 -5.99 -5.18
C ASN A 22 12.42 -5.34 -3.81
N ILE A 23 11.58 -4.31 -3.73
CA ILE A 23 11.17 -3.69 -2.45
C ILE A 23 10.57 -4.76 -1.53
N ARG A 24 9.64 -5.56 -2.05
CA ARG A 24 9.03 -6.66 -1.30
C ARG A 24 10.08 -7.63 -0.77
N ARG A 25 11.05 -8.04 -1.59
CA ARG A 25 12.13 -8.96 -1.18
C ARG A 25 13.00 -8.34 -0.09
N THR A 26 13.35 -7.05 -0.21
CA THR A 26 14.16 -6.34 0.78
C THR A 26 13.47 -6.24 2.14
N LEU A 27 12.16 -5.97 2.16
CA LEU A 27 11.40 -5.80 3.40
C LEU A 27 11.00 -7.14 4.03
N ALA A 28 10.57 -8.09 3.21
CA ALA A 28 10.14 -9.40 3.69
C ALA A 28 11.31 -10.32 4.03
N GLY A 29 12.49 -10.09 3.45
CA GLY A 29 13.63 -11.01 3.49
C GLY A 29 13.37 -12.34 2.79
N GLU A 30 14.21 -13.34 3.07
CA GLU A 30 14.11 -14.71 2.56
C GLU A 30 13.26 -15.59 3.51
N TRP A 31 12.06 -15.14 3.87
CA TRP A 31 11.18 -15.85 4.82
C TRP A 31 10.08 -16.62 4.08
N PRO A 32 10.27 -17.91 3.74
CA PRO A 32 9.33 -18.64 2.89
C PRO A 32 7.89 -18.81 3.41
N PRO A 33 7.59 -18.86 4.73
CA PRO A 33 6.22 -19.03 5.20
C PRO A 33 5.48 -17.71 5.49
N GLU A 34 6.17 -16.55 5.50
CA GLU A 34 5.58 -15.28 5.89
C GLU A 34 5.58 -14.26 4.74
N LYS A 35 4.55 -13.40 4.70
CA LYS A 35 4.37 -12.40 3.63
C LYS A 35 4.55 -11.00 4.19
N LEU A 36 5.01 -10.09 3.33
CA LEU A 36 4.92 -8.67 3.63
C LEU A 36 3.45 -8.23 3.61
N VAL A 37 2.98 -7.72 4.75
CA VAL A 37 1.61 -7.26 4.94
C VAL A 37 1.62 -5.75 5.15
N HIS A 38 0.75 -5.05 4.42
CA HIS A 38 0.45 -3.65 4.70
C HIS A 38 -0.60 -3.58 5.80
N VAL A 39 -0.28 -2.89 6.88
CA VAL A 39 -1.24 -2.47 7.89
C VAL A 39 -1.62 -1.03 7.59
N VAL A 40 -2.85 -0.79 7.17
CA VAL A 40 -3.34 0.56 6.89
C VAL A 40 -3.86 1.21 8.17
N GLU A 41 -3.23 2.31 8.59
CA GLU A 41 -3.56 3.04 9.81
C GLU A 41 -4.35 4.32 9.51
N LYS A 42 -3.99 5.03 8.43
CA LYS A 42 -4.71 6.22 7.96
C LYS A 42 -4.88 6.17 6.46
N LEU A 43 -6.07 6.54 5.99
CA LEU A 43 -6.42 6.66 4.58
C LEU A 43 -7.16 7.98 4.36
N GLN A 44 -6.71 8.76 3.39
CA GLN A 44 -7.31 10.03 3.01
C GLN A 44 -7.53 10.05 1.51
N CYS A 45 -8.72 10.47 1.09
CA CYS A 45 -9.06 10.66 -0.31
C CYS A 45 -9.41 12.13 -0.54
N ARG A 46 -8.98 12.67 -1.69
CA ARG A 46 -9.40 13.99 -2.15
C ARG A 46 -9.59 14.00 -3.66
N ALA A 47 -10.44 14.89 -4.14
CA ALA A 47 -10.53 15.18 -5.57
C ALA A 47 -9.17 15.69 -6.09
N GLN A 48 -8.81 15.27 -7.30
CA GLN A 48 -7.55 15.61 -7.95
C GLN A 48 -7.80 15.86 -9.44
N GLY A 49 -7.58 17.10 -9.88
CA GLY A 49 -7.95 17.50 -11.25
C GLY A 49 -9.46 17.48 -11.47
N GLU A 50 -9.90 17.25 -12.71
CA GLU A 50 -11.31 17.30 -13.08
C GLU A 50 -12.07 16.05 -12.61
N ASN A 51 -11.52 14.86 -12.85
CA ASN A 51 -12.19 13.58 -12.57
C ASN A 51 -11.33 12.57 -11.80
N GLY A 52 -10.17 13.00 -11.30
CA GLY A 52 -9.23 12.12 -10.60
C GLY A 52 -9.44 12.10 -9.08
N VAL A 53 -8.82 11.12 -8.45
CA VAL A 53 -8.77 10.97 -6.98
C VAL A 53 -7.32 10.81 -6.56
N ALA A 54 -6.90 11.59 -5.57
CA ALA A 54 -5.66 11.34 -4.86
C ALA A 54 -5.97 10.56 -3.58
N ILE A 55 -5.37 9.38 -3.46
CA ILE A 55 -5.47 8.51 -2.28
C ILE A 55 -4.13 8.60 -1.56
N ARG A 56 -4.15 8.90 -0.26
CA ARG A 56 -2.99 8.93 0.61
C ARG A 56 -3.17 7.93 1.73
N VAL A 57 -2.18 7.08 1.91
CA VAL A 57 -2.20 6.00 2.87
C VAL A 57 -0.94 6.09 3.73
N SER A 58 -1.09 5.91 5.03
CA SER A 58 0.05 5.68 5.91
C SER A 58 -0.20 4.50 6.82
N GLY A 59 0.87 3.80 7.18
CA GLY A 59 0.78 2.72 8.14
C GLY A 59 2.08 1.96 8.31
N SER A 60 1.96 0.68 8.64
CA SER A 60 3.08 -0.19 8.99
C SER A 60 3.22 -1.35 8.02
N PHE A 61 4.45 -1.73 7.72
CA PHE A 61 4.76 -3.04 7.16
C PHE A 61 5.00 -4.03 8.30
N ILE A 62 4.31 -5.17 8.24
CA ILE A 62 4.59 -6.31 9.13
C ILE A 62 4.91 -7.54 8.30
N VAL A 63 5.61 -8.48 8.89
CA VAL A 63 5.77 -9.82 8.32
C VAL A 63 4.71 -10.74 8.95
N GLY A 64 3.91 -11.41 8.10
CA GLY A 64 2.78 -12.22 8.53
C GLY A 64 1.92 -12.73 7.38
N ASN A 65 0.77 -13.36 7.69
CA ASN A 65 -0.01 -14.12 6.70
C ASN A 65 -1.40 -13.56 6.39
N GLN A 66 -1.82 -12.49 7.07
CA GLN A 66 -3.17 -11.92 6.96
C GLN A 66 -3.08 -10.42 6.67
N PHE A 67 -3.88 -9.94 5.72
CA PHE A 67 -4.02 -8.51 5.43
C PHE A 67 -4.86 -7.83 6.53
N LEU A 68 -4.40 -6.69 7.05
CA LEU A 68 -5.01 -6.01 8.21
C LEU A 68 -5.31 -4.54 7.91
N ILE A 69 -6.54 -4.10 8.16
CA ILE A 69 -6.92 -2.68 8.15
C ILE A 69 -7.20 -2.28 9.60
N CYS A 70 -6.45 -1.30 10.13
CA CYS A 70 -6.45 -0.95 11.56
C CYS A 70 -7.00 0.44 11.87
N GLY A 71 -7.58 1.14 10.89
CA GLY A 71 -8.19 2.44 11.13
C GLY A 71 -9.51 2.31 11.90
N ASP A 72 -9.88 3.34 12.68
CA ASP A 72 -11.21 3.48 13.32
C ASP A 72 -12.35 3.75 12.31
N GLY A 73 -12.16 3.36 11.04
CA GLY A 73 -13.13 3.51 9.97
C GLY A 73 -14.19 2.40 9.95
N VAL A 74 -15.03 2.40 8.92
CA VAL A 74 -16.07 1.37 8.74
C VAL A 74 -15.40 -0.01 8.56
N GLN A 75 -15.81 -0.98 9.39
CA GLN A 75 -15.39 -2.37 9.26
C GLN A 75 -15.80 -2.91 7.90
N VAL A 76 -14.86 -3.45 7.15
CA VAL A 76 -15.15 -4.08 5.85
C VAL A 76 -15.79 -5.45 6.11
N GLU A 77 -16.93 -5.70 5.49
CA GLU A 77 -17.66 -6.97 5.63
C GLU A 77 -16.78 -8.16 5.23
N GLY A 78 -16.73 -9.19 6.09
CA GLY A 78 -15.93 -10.39 5.88
C GLY A 78 -14.46 -10.30 6.32
N LEU A 79 -13.99 -9.14 6.81
CA LEU A 79 -12.66 -9.00 7.42
C LEU A 79 -12.75 -8.97 8.96
N PRO A 80 -11.90 -9.74 9.67
CA PRO A 80 -11.88 -9.72 11.12
C PRO A 80 -11.54 -8.33 11.65
N HIS A 81 -12.18 -7.92 12.74
CA HIS A 81 -11.86 -6.64 13.37
C HIS A 81 -10.42 -6.72 13.90
N PHE A 82 -9.63 -5.67 13.70
CA PHE A 82 -8.23 -5.68 14.12
C PHE A 82 -8.05 -6.00 15.61
N ARG A 83 -8.95 -5.48 16.46
CA ARG A 83 -8.94 -5.74 17.92
C ARG A 83 -9.14 -7.22 18.27
N ASP A 84 -9.73 -8.01 17.38
CA ASP A 84 -10.01 -9.43 17.60
C ASP A 84 -8.81 -10.32 17.22
N LEU A 85 -7.83 -9.77 16.50
CA LEU A 85 -6.76 -10.57 15.89
C LEU A 85 -5.57 -10.85 16.82
N SER A 86 -5.49 -10.24 18.00
CA SER A 86 -4.36 -10.41 18.95
C SER A 86 -2.97 -10.33 18.28
N VAL A 87 -2.87 -9.58 17.17
CA VAL A 87 -1.61 -9.46 16.42
C VAL A 87 -0.75 -8.42 17.11
N ASP A 88 0.40 -8.86 17.61
CA ASP A 88 1.44 -7.97 18.10
C ASP A 88 2.14 -7.28 16.91
N ILE A 89 1.51 -6.21 16.40
CA ILE A 89 2.05 -5.38 15.32
C ILE A 89 3.45 -4.85 15.67
N PRO A 90 3.69 -4.28 16.87
CA PRO A 90 5.00 -3.76 17.23
C PRO A 90 6.15 -4.76 17.06
N SER A 91 5.99 -6.02 17.47
CA SER A 91 7.06 -7.02 17.36
C SER A 91 7.27 -7.56 15.95
N LYS A 92 6.26 -7.45 15.08
CA LYS A 92 6.33 -7.91 13.67
C LYS A 92 6.59 -6.80 12.67
N ARG A 93 6.67 -5.55 13.12
CA ARG A 93 6.88 -4.38 12.28
C ARG A 93 8.30 -4.38 11.71
N VAL A 94 8.39 -4.27 10.39
CA VAL A 94 9.65 -4.16 9.65
C VAL A 94 9.85 -2.77 9.02
N GLY A 95 8.87 -1.90 9.14
CA GLY A 95 8.97 -0.49 8.75
C GLY A 95 7.62 0.21 8.81
N THR A 96 7.64 1.51 8.57
CA THR A 96 6.43 2.32 8.34
C THR A 96 6.45 2.90 6.94
N PHE A 97 5.27 3.21 6.40
CA PHE A 97 5.15 3.73 5.05
C PHE A 97 4.20 4.91 4.97
N GLN A 98 4.45 5.75 3.97
CA GLN A 98 3.54 6.74 3.44
C GLN A 98 3.47 6.52 1.93
N GLU A 99 2.27 6.39 1.40
CA GLU A 99 2.05 6.10 -0.01
C GLU A 99 0.95 6.98 -0.58
N GLN A 100 1.16 7.47 -1.80
CA GLN A 100 0.20 8.27 -2.55
C GLN A 100 -0.07 7.64 -3.91
N PHE A 101 -1.36 7.56 -4.26
CA PHE A 101 -1.83 7.16 -5.57
C PHE A 101 -2.61 8.30 -6.21
N ILE A 102 -2.29 8.61 -7.46
CA ILE A 102 -3.14 9.45 -8.32
C ILE A 102 -3.88 8.50 -9.24
N VAL A 103 -5.21 8.55 -9.14
CA VAL A 103 -6.12 7.67 -9.85
C VAL A 103 -6.95 8.50 -10.81
N GLU A 104 -7.01 8.08 -12.07
CA GLU A 104 -7.79 8.74 -13.11
C GLU A 104 -8.77 7.76 -13.75
N PRO A 105 -9.93 8.25 -14.24
CA PRO A 105 -10.89 7.40 -14.92
C PRO A 105 -10.34 6.95 -16.27
N GLY A 106 -10.67 5.72 -16.65
CA GLY A 106 -10.46 5.22 -17.99
C GLY A 106 -11.58 5.62 -18.96
N ASN A 107 -11.40 5.24 -20.21
CA ASN A 107 -12.42 5.47 -21.27
C ASN A 107 -13.66 4.57 -21.14
N ILE A 108 -13.70 3.70 -20.11
CA ILE A 108 -14.79 2.76 -19.84
C ILE A 108 -15.34 3.07 -18.46
N ILE A 109 -16.67 3.11 -18.34
CA ILE A 109 -17.37 3.37 -17.09
C ILE A 109 -16.90 2.42 -15.99
N GLY A 110 -16.62 2.97 -14.81
CA GLY A 110 -16.19 2.22 -13.63
C GLY A 110 -14.74 1.71 -13.70
N ARG A 111 -14.00 1.98 -14.78
CA ARG A 111 -12.58 1.65 -14.87
C ARG A 111 -11.74 2.83 -14.40
N TYR A 112 -10.79 2.56 -13.52
CA TYR A 112 -9.84 3.54 -13.03
C TYR A 112 -8.41 3.01 -13.19
N PHE A 113 -7.47 3.92 -13.38
CA PHE A 113 -6.05 3.60 -13.52
C PHE A 113 -5.23 4.43 -12.55
N ILE A 114 -4.22 3.81 -11.95
CA ILE A 114 -3.19 4.53 -11.23
C ILE A 114 -2.26 5.16 -12.27
N THR A 115 -2.27 6.49 -12.37
CA THR A 115 -1.38 7.23 -13.27
C THR A 115 -0.05 7.53 -12.60
N ARG A 116 -0.07 7.74 -11.27
CA ARG A 116 1.13 7.97 -10.46
C ARG A 116 1.05 7.27 -9.10
N GLN A 117 2.17 6.70 -8.67
CA GLN A 117 2.38 6.13 -7.35
C GLN A 117 3.65 6.76 -6.74
N GLU A 118 3.59 7.15 -5.47
CA GLU A 118 4.76 7.58 -4.70
C GLU A 118 4.79 6.80 -3.38
N LEU A 119 5.84 6.03 -3.15
CA LEU A 119 6.05 5.24 -1.95
C LEU A 119 7.25 5.77 -1.16
N TYR A 120 7.03 6.06 0.11
CA TYR A 120 8.04 6.42 1.08
C TYR A 120 8.03 5.42 2.23
N ILE A 121 9.21 4.90 2.58
CA ILE A 121 9.38 3.94 3.67
C ILE A 121 10.33 4.56 4.69
N VAL A 122 9.90 4.56 5.96
CA VAL A 122 10.71 4.95 7.11
C VAL A 122 10.99 3.70 7.91
N GLN A 123 12.27 3.39 8.10
CA GLN A 123 12.73 2.32 8.99
C GLN A 123 12.92 2.85 10.40
#